data_AF-A0A7W9L885-F1
#
_entry.id   AF-A0A7W9L885-F1
#
_cell.length_a   1.000
_cell.length_b   1.000
_cell.length_c   1.000
_cell.angle_alpha   90.00
_cell.angle_beta   90.00
_cell.angle_gamma   90.00
#
_symmetry.space_group_name_H-M   'P 1'
#
loop_
_entity.id
_entity.type
_entity.pdbx_description
1 polymer ?
#
loop_
_entity_poly.entity_id
_entity_poly.type
_entity_poly.pdbx_seq_one_letter_code
_entity_poly.pdbx_strand_id
1 'polypeptide(L)'
;MSTRGNGKRPRISALRAHGVRTLAVGGTLAASLLAVAGPAHATTDVSVSGSELHVYGGDASDNIDLSLSGRWVIVSNAGDRIDASAPCRQESDSRVACPADQIESIVAITGPGDDTLRNRTRLPMRANMAPGRDNLISGNGAATIGGSGNVIQL
;
A
#
# COMPACT_ATOMS: atom_id res chain seq x y z
N MET A 1 38.61 -75.29 -25.23
CA MET A 1 38.69 -76.26 -24.11
C MET A 1 39.85 -75.82 -23.22
N SER A 2 39.55 -75.66 -21.93
CA SER A 2 40.36 -75.26 -20.76
C SER A 2 41.87 -75.05 -20.90
N THR A 3 42.34 -73.87 -20.46
CA THR A 3 43.52 -73.76 -19.58
C THR A 3 43.36 -72.57 -18.62
N ARG A 4 43.26 -72.87 -17.32
CA ARG A 4 43.43 -71.93 -16.20
C ARG A 4 44.60 -72.46 -15.38
N GLY A 5 45.60 -71.64 -15.07
CA GLY A 5 46.79 -72.11 -14.34
C GLY A 5 47.75 -71.01 -13.89
N ASN A 6 47.42 -70.44 -12.73
CA ASN A 6 48.09 -69.43 -11.90
C ASN A 6 49.64 -69.48 -11.82
N GLY A 7 50.30 -68.32 -11.85
CA GLY A 7 51.74 -68.16 -11.61
C GLY A 7 52.06 -66.88 -10.82
N LYS A 8 52.68 -67.06 -9.65
CA LYS A 8 52.92 -66.08 -8.58
C LYS A 8 54.10 -65.14 -8.86
N ARG A 9 54.03 -63.87 -8.40
CA ARG A 9 54.91 -63.24 -7.36
C ARG A 9 55.10 -61.71 -7.58
N PRO A 10 55.25 -60.95 -6.48
CA PRO A 10 55.26 -59.50 -6.47
C PRO A 10 56.67 -58.93 -6.66
N ARG A 11 56.77 -57.72 -7.23
CA ARG A 11 57.92 -56.83 -7.00
C ARG A 11 57.45 -55.38 -6.89
N ILE A 12 57.69 -54.84 -5.70
CA ILE A 12 57.56 -53.45 -5.31
C ILE A 12 58.67 -52.64 -5.99
N SER A 13 58.32 -51.52 -6.60
CA SER A 13 59.17 -50.34 -6.81
C SER A 13 58.23 -49.17 -7.10
N ALA A 14 58.12 -48.19 -6.20
CA ALA A 14 58.81 -46.90 -6.30
C ALA A 14 58.17 -46.03 -7.42
N LEU A 15 57.66 -44.81 -7.25
CA LEU A 15 58.10 -43.66 -6.46
C LEU A 15 56.97 -42.62 -6.33
N ARG A 16 57.19 -41.75 -5.34
CA ARG A 16 56.60 -40.43 -5.03
C ARG A 16 56.10 -39.57 -6.20
N ALA A 17 55.02 -38.83 -5.94
CA ALA A 17 54.94 -37.35 -6.06
C ALA A 17 53.60 -36.91 -5.42
N HIS A 18 53.59 -36.43 -4.17
CA HIS A 18 53.69 -35.02 -3.76
C HIS A 18 52.70 -34.06 -4.43
N GLY A 19 51.84 -33.49 -3.58
CA GLY A 19 51.34 -32.12 -3.76
C GLY A 19 49.92 -32.01 -4.29
N VAL A 20 48.92 -32.39 -3.48
CA VAL A 20 47.53 -31.99 -3.73
C VAL A 20 47.45 -30.46 -3.65
N ARG A 21 47.00 -29.87 -4.76
CA ARG A 21 46.70 -28.45 -4.92
C ARG A 21 45.84 -27.93 -3.77
N THR A 22 46.33 -26.87 -3.15
CA THR A 22 45.57 -25.94 -2.31
C THR A 22 44.47 -25.25 -3.12
N LEU A 23 43.23 -25.34 -2.66
CA LEU A 23 42.21 -24.32 -2.90
C LEU A 23 41.52 -24.04 -1.57
N ALA A 24 41.97 -22.97 -0.91
CA ALA A 24 41.27 -22.40 0.22
C ALA A 24 39.91 -21.90 -0.26
N VAL A 25 38.84 -22.57 0.16
CA VAL A 25 37.47 -22.11 -0.08
C VAL A 25 37.19 -21.01 0.94
N GLY A 26 37.41 -19.76 0.54
CA GLY A 26 36.94 -18.58 1.26
C GLY A 26 35.43 -18.48 1.09
N GLY A 27 34.68 -19.02 2.05
CA GLY A 27 33.23 -18.81 2.14
C GLY A 27 32.94 -17.47 2.79
N THR A 28 32.70 -16.42 2.01
CA THR A 28 32.08 -15.20 2.54
C THR A 28 30.63 -15.52 2.91
N LEU A 29 30.34 -15.54 4.20
CA LEU A 29 28.97 -15.61 4.71
C LEU A 29 28.24 -14.34 4.27
N ALA A 30 27.42 -14.45 3.23
CA ALA A 30 26.49 -13.41 2.83
C ALA A 30 25.47 -13.23 3.97
N ALA A 31 25.58 -12.12 4.70
CA ALA A 31 24.59 -11.73 5.69
C ALA A 31 23.29 -11.38 4.96
N SER A 32 22.31 -12.29 5.01
CA SER A 32 20.96 -12.07 4.52
C SER A 32 20.30 -10.98 5.38
N LEU A 33 20.25 -9.75 4.88
CA LEU A 33 19.39 -8.69 5.41
C LEU A 33 17.94 -9.10 5.10
N LEU A 34 17.31 -9.79 6.04
CA LEU A 34 15.85 -9.92 6.07
C LEU A 34 15.27 -8.55 6.39
N ALA A 35 15.02 -7.75 5.36
CA ALA A 35 14.16 -6.58 5.48
C ALA A 35 12.77 -7.09 5.85
N VAL A 36 12.38 -6.92 7.11
CA VAL A 36 11.01 -7.12 7.56
C VAL A 36 10.19 -5.99 6.93
N ALA A 37 9.61 -6.26 5.75
CA ALA A 37 8.55 -5.42 5.23
C ALA A 37 7.36 -5.58 6.19
N GLY A 38 7.11 -4.55 7.00
CA GLY A 38 5.86 -4.48 7.77
C GLY A 38 4.65 -4.45 6.82
N PRO A 39 3.45 -4.72 7.33
CA PRO A 39 2.23 -4.57 6.54
C PRO A 39 2.18 -3.13 5.98
N ALA A 40 2.04 -3.00 4.66
CA ALA A 40 1.68 -1.73 4.05
C ALA A 40 0.25 -1.42 4.50
N HIS A 41 0.11 -0.55 5.49
CA HIS A 41 -1.18 0.00 5.86
C HIS A 41 -1.58 0.97 4.75
N ALA A 42 -2.77 0.78 4.20
CA ALA A 42 -3.34 1.78 3.31
C ALA A 42 -3.66 3.05 4.13
N THR A 43 -3.37 4.19 3.53
CA THR A 43 -3.46 5.50 4.17
C THR A 43 -4.29 6.42 3.29
N THR A 44 -5.25 7.09 3.90
CA THR A 44 -5.99 8.19 3.28
C THR A 44 -5.30 9.52 3.59
N ASP A 45 -4.98 10.31 2.57
CA ASP A 45 -4.44 11.65 2.75
C ASP A 45 -5.55 12.70 2.73
N VAL A 46 -5.56 13.59 3.72
CA VAL A 46 -6.50 14.73 3.79
C VAL A 46 -5.73 16.04 3.88
N SER A 47 -5.99 16.93 2.93
CA SER A 47 -5.33 18.24 2.84
C SER A 47 -6.27 19.32 2.32
N VAL A 48 -5.94 20.59 2.54
CA VAL A 48 -6.65 21.72 1.92
C VAL A 48 -5.67 22.49 1.05
N SER A 49 -6.07 22.77 -0.18
CA SER A 49 -5.31 23.57 -1.13
C SER A 49 -6.22 24.64 -1.74
N GLY A 50 -5.90 25.91 -1.52
CA GLY A 50 -6.81 27.00 -1.87
C GLY A 50 -8.15 26.87 -1.13
N SER A 51 -9.26 26.83 -1.87
CA SER A 51 -10.60 26.58 -1.33
C SER A 51 -11.11 25.16 -1.56
N GLU A 52 -10.23 24.22 -1.93
CA GLU A 52 -10.56 22.82 -2.16
C GLU A 52 -10.09 21.94 -0.98
N LEU A 53 -10.99 21.12 -0.44
CA LEU A 53 -10.64 20.01 0.43
C LEU A 53 -10.30 18.80 -0.43
N HIS A 54 -9.09 18.29 -0.31
CA HIS A 54 -8.62 17.11 -1.00
C HIS A 54 -8.63 15.89 -0.07
N VAL A 55 -9.24 14.81 -0.54
CA VAL A 55 -9.24 13.50 0.12
C VAL A 55 -8.77 12.46 -0.89
N TYR A 56 -7.66 11.79 -0.58
CA TYR A 56 -7.10 10.73 -1.41
C TYR A 56 -7.11 9.42 -0.63
N GLY A 57 -7.92 8.45 -1.06
CA GLY A 57 -8.02 7.11 -0.49
C GLY A 57 -6.79 6.26 -0.77
N GLY A 58 -6.57 5.25 0.07
CA GLY A 58 -5.46 4.30 -0.05
C GLY A 58 -5.83 3.11 -0.95
N ASP A 59 -4.97 2.09 -0.99
CA ASP A 59 -5.19 0.87 -1.81
C ASP A 59 -6.14 -0.15 -1.16
N ALA A 60 -6.98 0.26 -0.20
CA ALA A 60 -7.90 -0.60 0.52
C ALA A 60 -9.35 -0.14 0.32
N SER A 61 -10.31 -0.97 0.76
CA SER A 61 -11.72 -0.60 0.70
C SER A 61 -12.04 0.48 1.73
N ASP A 62 -12.43 1.64 1.24
CA ASP A 62 -12.64 2.83 2.03
C ASP A 62 -14.09 3.01 2.47
N ASN A 63 -14.27 3.62 3.65
CA ASN A 63 -15.58 4.08 4.11
C ASN A 63 -15.47 5.53 4.57
N ILE A 64 -15.33 6.42 3.58
CA ILE A 64 -15.08 7.84 3.77
C ILE A 64 -16.40 8.58 3.99
N ASP A 65 -16.46 9.34 5.08
CA ASP A 65 -17.57 10.21 5.42
C ASP A 65 -17.08 11.64 5.66
N LEU A 66 -17.70 12.57 4.92
CA LEU A 66 -17.47 14.00 4.97
C LEU A 66 -18.70 14.65 5.62
N SER A 67 -18.52 15.32 6.75
CA SER A 67 -19.61 15.98 7.46
C SER A 67 -19.23 17.36 7.97
N LEU A 68 -20.20 18.23 8.19
CA LEU A 68 -19.98 19.55 8.78
C LEU A 68 -20.33 19.50 10.28
N SER A 69 -19.40 19.91 11.13
CA SER A 69 -19.58 20.01 12.58
C SER A 69 -19.13 21.39 13.07
N GLY A 70 -20.08 22.32 13.20
CA GLY A 70 -19.78 23.70 13.55
C GLY A 70 -18.93 24.37 12.48
N ARG A 71 -17.71 24.79 12.83
CA ARG A 71 -16.75 25.45 11.92
C ARG A 71 -15.78 24.48 11.25
N TRP A 72 -16.04 23.18 11.33
CA TRP A 72 -15.12 22.15 10.86
C TRP A 72 -15.80 21.25 9.84
N VAL A 73 -15.11 20.98 8.74
CA VAL A 73 -15.38 19.81 7.91
C VAL A 73 -14.65 18.64 8.56
N ILE A 74 -15.41 17.63 8.95
CA ILE A 74 -14.89 16.40 9.52
C ILE A 74 -14.79 15.38 8.40
N VAL A 75 -13.61 14.81 8.24
CA VAL A 75 -13.35 13.66 7.38
C VAL A 75 -13.09 12.47 8.29
N SER A 76 -13.79 11.37 8.04
CA SER A 76 -13.53 10.10 8.72
C SER A 76 -13.49 8.96 7.73
N ASN A 77 -12.67 7.95 8.01
CA ASN A 77 -12.51 6.76 7.20
C ASN A 77 -12.39 5.55 8.14
N ALA A 78 -13.30 4.60 8.03
CA ALA A 78 -13.26 3.39 8.84
C ALA A 78 -12.44 2.25 8.20
N GLY A 79 -12.06 2.38 6.92
CA GLY A 79 -11.26 1.39 6.19
C GLY A 79 -9.76 1.53 6.49
N ASP A 80 -9.28 2.76 6.57
CA ASP A 80 -7.85 3.09 6.62
C ASP A 80 -7.48 4.07 7.74
N ARG A 81 -6.15 4.17 7.95
CA ARG A 81 -5.57 5.30 8.66
C ARG A 81 -5.69 6.56 7.81
N ILE A 82 -5.95 7.70 8.42
CA ILE A 82 -5.92 9.01 7.77
C ILE A 82 -4.69 9.77 8.22
N ASP A 83 -3.97 10.38 7.28
CA ASP A 83 -2.94 11.37 7.57
C ASP A 83 -3.41 12.78 7.17
N ALA A 84 -3.44 13.68 8.16
CA ALA A 84 -3.83 15.08 7.96
C ALA A 84 -2.64 15.98 7.63
N SER A 85 -2.82 16.84 6.62
CA SER A 85 -1.94 17.97 6.36
C SER A 85 -2.55 19.28 6.86
N ALA A 86 -1.71 20.21 7.31
CA ALA A 86 -2.16 21.55 7.68
C ALA A 86 -2.92 22.20 6.50
N PRO A 87 -4.01 22.95 6.75
CA PRO A 87 -4.55 23.43 8.01
C PRO A 87 -5.45 22.42 8.76
N CYS A 88 -5.62 21.21 8.25
CA CYS A 88 -6.40 20.18 8.94
C CYS A 88 -5.66 19.66 10.19
N ARG A 89 -6.44 19.24 11.19
CA ARG A 89 -5.93 18.69 12.44
C ARG A 89 -6.38 17.23 12.57
N GLN A 90 -5.43 16.36 12.84
CA GLN A 90 -5.70 14.97 13.22
C GLN A 90 -6.47 14.92 14.54
N GLU A 91 -7.60 14.20 14.60
CA GLU A 91 -8.35 13.95 15.83
C GLU A 91 -8.15 12.52 16.35
N SER A 92 -8.07 11.55 15.45
CA SER A 92 -7.71 10.14 15.72
C SER A 92 -7.13 9.51 14.45
N ASP A 93 -6.64 8.27 14.51
CA ASP A 93 -6.09 7.58 13.33
C ASP A 93 -7.06 7.47 12.14
N SER A 94 -8.37 7.63 12.38
CA SER A 94 -9.44 7.49 11.38
C SER A 94 -10.27 8.77 11.21
N ARG A 95 -9.81 9.91 11.74
CA ARG A 95 -10.61 11.14 11.79
C ARG A 95 -9.76 12.40 11.77
N VAL A 96 -10.17 13.35 10.92
CA VAL A 96 -9.52 14.64 10.71
C VAL A 96 -10.55 15.76 10.70
N ALA A 97 -10.18 16.92 11.24
CA ALA A 97 -10.99 18.14 11.22
C ALA A 97 -10.28 19.26 10.44
N CYS A 98 -10.93 19.79 9.40
CA CYS A 98 -10.43 20.88 8.57
C CYS A 98 -11.28 22.15 8.76
N PRO A 99 -10.69 23.36 8.81
CA PRO A 99 -11.45 24.60 8.95
C PRO A 99 -12.43 24.77 7.77
N ALA A 100 -13.73 24.88 8.06
CA ALA A 100 -14.76 24.94 7.03
C ALA A 100 -14.89 26.31 6.36
N ASP A 101 -14.41 27.37 7.01
CA ASP A 101 -14.49 28.77 6.55
C ASP A 101 -13.71 29.03 5.26
N GLN A 102 -12.75 28.16 4.93
CA GLN A 102 -11.89 28.29 3.76
C GLN A 102 -12.23 27.28 2.67
N ILE A 103 -13.14 26.34 2.91
CA ILE A 103 -13.45 25.24 2.00
C ILE A 103 -14.75 25.54 1.26
N GLU A 104 -14.66 25.67 -0.06
CA GLU A 104 -15.78 25.93 -0.95
C GLU A 104 -16.16 24.69 -1.78
N SER A 105 -15.24 23.74 -1.97
CA SER A 105 -15.50 22.50 -2.70
C SER A 105 -14.65 21.34 -2.20
N ILE A 106 -15.04 20.13 -2.60
CA ILE A 106 -14.39 18.88 -2.21
C ILE A 106 -13.88 18.16 -3.47
N VAL A 107 -12.64 17.69 -3.43
CA VAL A 107 -12.07 16.77 -4.40
C VAL A 107 -11.76 15.47 -3.66
N ALA A 108 -12.48 14.41 -4.01
CA ALA A 108 -12.30 13.09 -3.44
C ALA A 108 -11.85 12.11 -4.52
N ILE A 109 -10.74 11.43 -4.29
CA ILE A 109 -10.23 10.38 -5.17
C ILE A 109 -10.07 9.14 -4.31
N THR A 110 -10.79 8.06 -4.61
CA THR A 110 -10.58 6.79 -3.91
C THR A 110 -9.47 5.99 -4.58
N GLY A 111 -8.88 5.05 -3.85
CA GLY A 111 -7.98 4.06 -4.44
C GLY A 111 -8.75 2.80 -4.86
N PRO A 112 -8.06 1.74 -5.30
CA PRO A 112 -8.73 0.48 -5.65
C PRO A 112 -9.41 -0.14 -4.43
N GLY A 113 -10.62 -0.66 -4.60
CA GLY A 113 -11.37 -1.22 -3.48
C GLY A 113 -12.87 -1.23 -3.76
N ASP A 114 -13.68 -1.75 -2.83
CA ASP A 114 -15.11 -1.46 -2.85
C ASP A 114 -15.35 -0.29 -1.91
N ASP A 115 -15.42 0.92 -2.46
CA ASP A 115 -15.41 2.13 -1.63
C ASP A 115 -16.80 2.64 -1.33
N THR A 116 -16.93 3.33 -0.20
CA THR A 116 -18.10 4.16 0.07
C THR A 116 -17.69 5.57 0.42
N LEU A 117 -18.09 6.52 -0.41
CA LEU A 117 -17.87 7.95 -0.20
C LEU A 117 -19.21 8.63 0.10
N ARG A 118 -19.31 9.25 1.29
CA ARG A 118 -20.50 9.97 1.73
C ARG A 118 -20.18 11.45 1.96
N ASN A 119 -20.82 12.32 1.18
CA ASN A 119 -20.81 13.75 1.41
C ASN A 119 -22.10 14.19 2.10
N ARG A 120 -22.03 14.39 3.42
CA ARG A 120 -23.12 14.94 4.24
C ARG A 120 -22.99 16.45 4.44
N THR A 121 -22.07 17.10 3.71
CA THR A 121 -21.98 18.55 3.66
C THR A 121 -22.95 19.12 2.60
N ARG A 122 -22.90 20.44 2.37
CA ARG A 122 -23.56 21.09 1.23
C ARG A 122 -22.57 21.54 0.16
N LEU A 123 -21.30 21.21 0.34
CA LEU A 123 -20.23 21.63 -0.56
C LEU A 123 -20.30 20.83 -1.86
N PRO A 124 -20.10 21.47 -3.02
CA PRO A 124 -19.95 20.76 -4.28
C PRO A 124 -18.75 19.81 -4.21
N MET A 125 -18.89 18.64 -4.83
CA MET A 125 -17.87 17.60 -4.78
C MET A 125 -17.52 17.06 -6.18
N ARG A 126 -16.22 16.85 -6.42
CA ARG A 126 -15.71 16.11 -7.55
C ARG A 126 -15.17 14.78 -7.02
N ALA A 127 -15.82 13.68 -7.39
CA ALA A 127 -15.44 12.35 -6.97
C ALA A 127 -14.80 11.61 -8.16
N ASN A 128 -13.61 11.05 -7.98
CA ASN A 128 -12.97 10.13 -8.91
C ASN A 128 -12.88 8.76 -8.24
N MET A 129 -13.76 7.85 -8.65
CA MET A 129 -13.83 6.50 -8.06
C MET A 129 -12.92 5.57 -8.86
N ALA A 130 -11.91 5.03 -8.20
CA ALA A 130 -10.98 4.06 -8.80
C ALA A 130 -11.67 2.70 -9.03
N PRO A 131 -11.01 1.71 -9.65
CA PRO A 131 -11.64 0.43 -9.93
C PRO A 131 -12.20 -0.26 -8.68
N GLY A 132 -13.49 -0.61 -8.75
CA GLY A 132 -14.24 -1.03 -7.58
C GLY A 132 -15.73 -1.22 -7.83
N ARG A 133 -16.45 -1.76 -6.84
CA ARG A 133 -17.89 -1.53 -6.70
C ARG A 133 -18.10 -0.43 -5.67
N ASP A 134 -18.32 0.77 -6.17
CA ASP A 134 -18.26 1.96 -5.34
C ASP A 134 -19.64 2.56 -5.11
N ASN A 135 -19.84 3.08 -3.90
CA ASN A 135 -21.06 3.77 -3.52
C ASN A 135 -20.75 5.24 -3.27
N LEU A 136 -21.45 6.12 -3.99
CA LEU A 136 -21.38 7.56 -3.76
C LEU A 136 -22.72 8.07 -3.23
N ILE A 137 -22.69 8.70 -2.05
CA ILE A 137 -23.83 9.40 -1.48
C ILE A 137 -23.49 10.89 -1.45
N SER A 138 -23.95 11.66 -2.43
CA SER A 138 -23.49 13.05 -2.64
C SER A 138 -24.18 14.10 -1.75
N GLY A 139 -25.22 13.71 -1.01
CA GLY A 139 -26.01 14.64 -0.20
C GLY A 139 -26.65 15.75 -1.04
N ASN A 140 -26.79 16.95 -0.46
CA ASN A 140 -27.46 18.09 -1.12
C ASN A 140 -26.52 18.97 -1.96
N GLY A 141 -25.21 18.67 -1.96
CA GLY A 141 -24.24 19.37 -2.82
C GLY A 141 -24.28 18.82 -4.24
N ALA A 142 -23.94 19.66 -5.23
CA ALA A 142 -23.71 19.17 -6.59
C ALA A 142 -22.53 18.20 -6.60
N ALA A 143 -22.65 17.05 -7.27
CA ALA A 143 -21.56 16.10 -7.43
C ALA A 143 -21.25 15.86 -8.91
N THR A 144 -19.97 15.90 -9.25
CA THR A 144 -19.44 15.43 -10.54
C THR A 144 -18.66 14.15 -10.29
N ILE A 145 -19.01 13.09 -11.00
CA ILE A 145 -18.41 11.77 -10.86
C ILE A 145 -17.53 11.49 -12.08
N GLY A 146 -16.32 11.01 -11.85
CA GLY A 146 -15.44 10.45 -12.85
C GLY A 146 -14.76 9.17 -12.34
N GLY A 147 -13.85 8.64 -13.13
CA GLY A 147 -13.09 7.43 -12.80
C GLY A 147 -13.51 6.20 -13.59
N SER A 148 -12.89 5.08 -13.26
CA SER A 148 -13.11 3.77 -13.91
C SER A 148 -13.90 2.79 -13.04
N GLY A 149 -14.21 3.17 -11.80
CA GLY A 149 -15.05 2.40 -10.88
C GLY A 149 -16.48 2.25 -11.35
N ASN A 150 -17.14 1.19 -10.88
CA ASN A 150 -18.58 1.02 -11.09
C ASN A 150 -19.32 1.74 -9.98
N VAL A 151 -19.84 2.93 -10.28
CA VAL A 151 -20.42 3.82 -9.26
C VAL A 151 -21.93 3.68 -9.19
N ILE A 152 -22.44 3.40 -7.98
CA ILE A 152 -23.85 3.56 -7.62
C ILE A 152 -24.02 4.91 -6.91
N GLN A 153 -24.76 5.83 -7.54
CA GLN A 153 -25.09 7.12 -6.92
C GLN A 153 -26.44 7.03 -6.19
N LEU A 154 -26.44 7.40 -4.91
CA LEU A 154 -27.59 7.33 -4.00
C LEU A 154 -27.98 8.70 -3.44
#